data_AF-A0AAD7ML08-F1
#
_entry.id   AF-A0AAD7ML08-F1
#
_cell.length_a   1.000
_cell.length_b   1.000
_cell.length_c   1.000
_cell.angle_alpha   90.00
_cell.angle_beta   90.00
_cell.angle_gamma   90.00
#
_symmetry.space_group_name_H-M   'P 1'
#
loop_
_entity.id
_entity.type
_entity.pdbx_description
1 polymer ?
#
loop_
_entity_poly.entity_id
_entity_poly.type
_entity_poly.pdbx_seq_one_letter_code
_entity_poly.pdbx_strand_id
1 'polypeptide(L)' 'MISTDLYPRFCNRSLRYADAYSKGLNGREAAYATKKYRGHRSIPNDYLNDFEQSGAIEAFKELRKL' A
#
# COMPACT_ATOMS: atom_id res chain seq x y z
N MET A 1 -19.92 26.48 -1.26
CA MET A 1 -18.47 26.40 -1.54
C MET A 1 -18.05 24.95 -1.32
N ILE A 2 -17.85 24.18 -2.39
CA ILE A 2 -17.41 22.78 -2.28
C ILE A 2 -15.93 22.83 -1.92
N SER A 3 -15.55 22.23 -0.79
CA SER A 3 -14.15 22.16 -0.35
C SER A 3 -13.35 21.35 -1.39
N THR A 4 -12.55 22.05 -2.18
CA THR A 4 -11.70 21.50 -3.25
C THR A 4 -10.56 20.64 -2.69
N ASP A 5 -10.34 20.70 -1.37
CA ASP A 5 -9.26 20.00 -0.65
C ASP A 5 -9.52 18.49 -0.51
N LEU A 6 -10.77 18.05 -0.68
CA LEU A 6 -11.16 16.65 -0.59
C LEU A 6 -10.65 15.84 -1.79
N TYR A 7 -10.66 16.45 -2.97
CA TYR A 7 -10.33 15.80 -4.24
C TYR A 7 -8.85 15.37 -4.31
N PRO A 8 -7.85 16.22 -4.00
CA PRO A 8 -6.44 15.82 -4.00
C PRO A 8 -6.13 14.75 -2.94
N ARG A 9 -6.78 14.82 -1.77
CA ARG A 9 -6.56 13.84 -0.69
C ARG A 9 -7.07 12.46 -1.07
N PHE A 10 -8.23 12.38 -1.71
CA PHE A 10 -8.77 11.14 -2.23
C PHE A 10 -7.90 10.58 -3.36
N CYS A 11 -7.59 11.38 -4.38
CA CYS A 11 -6.76 10.96 -5.51
C CYS A 11 -5.38 10.45 -5.05
N ASN A 12 -4.70 11.17 -4.15
CA ASN A 12 -3.41 10.76 -3.62
C ASN A 12 -3.49 9.44 -2.84
N ARG A 13 -4.59 9.17 -2.13
CA ARG A 13 -4.79 7.89 -1.45
C ARG A 13 -5.01 6.76 -2.45
N SER A 14 -5.85 6.98 -3.46
CA SER A 14 -6.14 5.99 -4.50
C SER A 14 -4.90 5.64 -5.32
N LEU A 15 -4.05 6.62 -5.65
CA LEU A 15 -2.79 6.40 -6.37
C LEU A 15 -1.84 5.46 -5.63
N ARG A 16 -1.78 5.52 -4.29
CA ARG A 16 -0.94 4.60 -3.51
C ARG A 16 -1.44 3.17 -3.54
N TYR A 17 -2.75 2.97 -3.57
CA TYR A 17 -3.32 1.63 -3.76
C TYR A 17 -3.03 1.12 -5.17
N ALA A 18 -3.17 1.97 -6.19
CA ALA A 18 -2.84 1.61 -7.58
C ALA A 18 -1.36 1.23 -7.74
N ASP A 19 -0.44 1.98 -7.12
CA ASP A 19 0.99 1.66 -7.09
C ASP A 19 1.26 0.35 -6.35
N ALA A 20 0.56 0.11 -5.23
CA ALA A 20 0.69 -1.15 -4.49
C ALA A 20 0.29 -2.37 -5.34
N TYR A 21 -0.85 -2.29 -6.03
CA TYR A 21 -1.31 -3.37 -6.89
C TYR A 21 -0.40 -3.57 -8.11
N SER A 22 0.12 -2.49 -8.70
CA SER A 22 1.07 -2.56 -9.81
C SER A 22 2.37 -3.28 -9.41
N LYS A 23 2.71 -3.23 -8.12
CA LYS A 23 3.85 -3.93 -7.50
C LYS A 23 3.54 -5.36 -7.06
N GLY A 24 2.33 -5.86 -7.33
CA GLY A 24 1.91 -7.23 -7.01
C GLY A 24 1.50 -7.46 -5.55
N LEU A 25 1.28 -6.39 -4.78
CA LEU A 25 0.84 -6.49 -3.38
C LEU A 25 -0.62 -6.95 -3.31
N ASN A 26 -0.92 -7.84 -2.37
CA ASN A 26 -2.29 -8.27 -2.07
C ASN A 26 -3.07 -7.16 -1.35
N GLY A 27 -4.41 -7.23 -1.29
CA GLY A 27 -5.25 -6.17 -0.72
C GLY A 27 -4.92 -5.83 0.75
N ARG A 28 -4.54 -6.83 1.55
CA ARG A 28 -4.09 -6.63 2.94
C ARG A 28 -2.72 -5.93 3.00
N GLU A 29 -1.80 -6.30 2.12
CA GLU A 29 -0.48 -5.68 2.01
C GLU A 29 -0.57 -4.24 1.50
N ALA A 30 -1.38 -4.00 0.48
CA ALA A 30 -1.67 -2.67 -0.04
C ALA A 30 -2.25 -1.76 1.05
N ALA A 31 -3.16 -2.27 1.90
CA ALA A 31 -3.69 -1.52 3.03
C ALA A 31 -2.61 -1.16 4.07
N TYR A 32 -1.66 -2.05 4.33
CA TYR A 32 -0.54 -1.79 5.22
C TYR A 32 0.42 -0.76 4.63
N ALA A 33 0.87 -0.94 3.38
CA ALA A 33 1.80 -0.05 2.70
C ALA A 33 1.22 1.37 2.56
N THR A 34 -0.04 1.50 2.16
CA THR A 34 -0.71 2.82 2.04
C THR A 34 -0.85 3.54 3.38
N LYS A 35 -0.99 2.80 4.50
CA LYS A 35 -1.03 3.34 5.85
C LYS A 35 0.36 3.76 6.34
N LYS A 36 1.38 2.93 6.11
CA LYS A 36 2.78 3.18 6.47
C LYS A 36 3.36 4.38 5.71
N TYR A 37 3.18 4.42 4.39
CA TYR A 37 3.73 5.47 3.53
C TYR A 37 2.75 6.61 3.26
N ARG A 38 1.95 7.00 4.27
CA ARG A 38 0.93 8.04 4.09
C ARG A 38 1.49 9.42 3.72
N GLY A 39 2.79 9.66 3.91
CA GLY A 39 3.51 10.87 3.49
C GLY A 39 4.06 10.79 2.05
N HIS A 40 4.25 9.60 1.50
CA HIS A 40 4.79 9.43 0.16
C HIS A 40 3.68 9.39 -0.90
N ARG A 41 3.98 9.80 -2.13
CA ARG A 41 3.02 9.72 -3.25
C ARG A 41 3.04 8.36 -3.93
N SER A 42 4.18 7.67 -3.85
CA SER A 42 4.41 6.29 -4.26
C SER A 42 4.97 5.49 -3.08
N ILE A 43 4.76 4.18 -3.10
CA ILE A 43 5.43 3.27 -2.19
C ILE A 43 6.92 3.25 -2.60
N PRO A 44 7.88 3.31 -1.67
CA PRO A 44 9.31 3.14 -2.00
C PRO A 44 9.56 1.78 -2.65
N ASN A 45 10.71 1.56 -3.30
CA ASN A 45 11.06 0.24 -3.85
C ASN A 45 11.59 -0.73 -2.78
N ASP A 46 12.08 -0.21 -1.65
CA ASP A 46 12.58 -1.02 -0.53
C ASP A 46 11.44 -1.54 0.38
N TYR A 47 10.19 -1.38 -0.03
CA TYR A 47 9.02 -1.83 0.73
C TYR A 47 9.09 -3.31 1.10
N LEU A 48 9.67 -4.15 0.23
CA LEU A 48 9.82 -5.59 0.49
C LEU A 48 10.59 -5.87 1.79
N ASN A 49 11.63 -5.10 2.11
CA ASN A 49 12.38 -5.25 3.35
C ASN A 49 11.51 -4.93 4.58
N ASP A 50 10.68 -3.89 4.50
CA ASP A 50 9.73 -3.54 5.55
C ASP A 50 8.68 -4.64 5.76
N PHE A 51 8.25 -5.30 4.67
CA PHE A 51 7.29 -6.40 4.70
C PHE A 51 7.87 -7.72 5.23
N GLU A 52 9.15 -7.99 4.96
CA GLU A 52 9.88 -9.13 5.53
C GLU A 52 10.07 -8.95 7.03
N GLN A 53 10.51 -7.76 7.46
CA GLN A 53 10.63 -7.43 8.88
C GLN A 53 9.29 -7.46 9.62
N SER A 54 8.19 -7.13 8.96
CA SER A 54 6.86 -7.18 9.59
C SER A 54 6.27 -8.58 9.68
N GLY A 55 6.92 -9.62 9.13
CA GLY A 55 6.38 -11.00 9.05
C GLY A 55 5.12 -11.14 8.19
N ALA A 56 4.79 -10.09 7.44
CA ALA A 56 3.56 -10.03 6.66
C ALA A 56 3.65 -10.97 5.47
N ILE A 57 4.80 -11.00 4.78
CA ILE A 57 5.03 -11.87 3.61
C ILE A 57 4.88 -13.36 3.97
N GLU A 58 5.37 -13.79 5.14
CA GLU A 58 5.28 -15.19 5.56
C GLU A 58 3.83 -15.61 5.84
N ALA A 59 3.07 -14.77 6.55
CA ALA A 59 1.65 -15.00 6.80
C ALA A 59 0.83 -15.07 5.49
N PHE A 60 1.26 -14.40 4.42
CA PHE A 60 0.60 -14.41 3.11
C PHE A 60 1.03 -15.56 2.21
N LYS A 61 2.29 -16.01 2.25
CA LYS A 61 2.78 -17.18 1.50
C LYS A 61 2.07 -18.47 1.95
N GLU A 62 1.84 -18.63 3.25
CA GLU A 62 1.10 -19.78 3.78
C GLU A 62 -0.37 -19.78 3.33
N LEU A 63 -0.97 -18.60 3.10
CA LEU A 63 -2.34 -18.47 2.61
C LEU A 63 -2.48 -18.85 1.12
N ARG A 64 -1.39 -18.77 0.35
CA ARG A 64 -1.32 -19.11 -1.08
C ARG A 64 -0.99 -20.60 -1.32
N LYS A 65 -0.72 -21.38 -0.28
CA LYS A 65 -0.49 -22.84 -0.35
C LYS A 65 -1.78 -23.67 -0.31
N LEU A 66 -2.94 -23.04 -0.21
CA LEU A 66 -4.26 -23.64 -0.45
C LEU A 66 -4.62 -23.57 -1.93
#